data_AF-A0A7L4PF64-F1
#
_entry.id   AF-A0A7L4PF64-F1
#
_cell.length_a   1.000
_cell.length_b   1.000
_cell.length_c   1.000
_cell.angle_alpha   90.00
_cell.angle_beta   90.00
_cell.angle_gamma   90.00
#
_symmetry.space_group_name_H-M   'P 1'
#
loop_
_entity.id
_entity.type
_entity.pdbx_description
1 polymer ?
#
loop_
_entity_poly.entity_id
_entity_poly.type
_entity_poly.pdbx_seq_one_letter_code
_entity_poly.pdbx_strand_id
1 'polypeptide(L)'
;MTEHLVEVAGALVRIKDGRIEVLTDPTVSYCPLRQDLYGCREESRETVERSLREHMEVLGMYGPGRVLELPDRPVSFGASEIISDAMADGVV
;
A
#
# COMPACT_ATOMS: atom_id res chain seq x y z
N MET A 1 -3.85 -13.42 -18.99
CA MET A 1 -2.57 -13.22 -18.29
C MET A 1 -2.51 -11.76 -17.89
N THR A 2 -2.61 -11.49 -16.60
CA THR A 2 -2.40 -10.14 -16.04
C THR A 2 -1.03 -10.14 -15.37
N GLU A 3 -0.13 -9.32 -15.92
CA GLU A 3 1.19 -9.06 -15.38
C GLU A 3 1.25 -7.57 -15.02
N HIS A 4 1.74 -7.29 -13.82
CA HIS A 4 1.95 -5.94 -13.33
C HIS A 4 3.41 -5.79 -12.91
N LEU A 5 4.03 -4.69 -13.32
CA LEU A 5 5.28 -4.21 -12.75
C LEU A 5 4.95 -2.98 -11.93
N VAL A 6 5.29 -3.01 -10.65
CA VAL A 6 5.00 -1.94 -9.69
C VAL A 6 6.26 -1.58 -8.92
N GLU A 7 6.31 -0.34 -8.44
CA GLU A 7 7.36 0.11 -7.54
C GLU A 7 6.77 0.29 -6.14
N VAL A 8 7.40 -0.33 -5.13
CA VAL A 8 6.98 -0.25 -3.72
C VAL A 8 8.22 -0.04 -2.86
N ALA A 9 8.24 1.05 -2.08
CA ALA A 9 9.41 1.44 -1.28
C ALA A 9 10.72 1.54 -2.11
N GLY A 10 10.59 1.88 -3.39
CA GLY A 10 11.70 1.93 -4.35
C GLY A 10 12.20 0.57 -4.86
N ALA A 11 11.57 -0.54 -4.45
CA ALA A 11 11.80 -1.86 -5.02
C ALA A 11 10.92 -2.07 -6.26
N LEU A 12 11.50 -2.59 -7.34
CA LEU A 12 10.76 -3.07 -8.49
C LEU A 12 10.20 -4.46 -8.18
N VAL A 13 8.89 -4.64 -8.38
CA VAL A 13 8.18 -5.89 -8.09
C VAL A 13 7.36 -6.33 -9.29
N ARG A 14 7.47 -7.61 -9.64
CA ARG A 14 6.58 -8.27 -10.61
C ARG A 14 5.45 -8.97 -9.87
N ILE A 15 4.23 -8.73 -10.31
CA ILE A 15 3.04 -9.48 -9.88
C ILE A 15 2.46 -10.17 -11.10
N LYS A 16 2.51 -11.50 -11.12
CA LYS A 16 2.05 -12.31 -12.26
C LYS A 16 1.26 -13.50 -11.76
N ASP A 17 0.03 -13.64 -12.26
CA ASP A 17 -0.87 -14.74 -11.93
C ASP A 17 -1.00 -14.97 -10.40
N GLY A 18 -1.12 -13.86 -9.65
CA GLY A 18 -1.26 -13.88 -8.20
C GLY A 18 0.05 -14.11 -7.41
N ARG A 19 1.20 -14.20 -8.09
CA ARG A 19 2.52 -14.39 -7.46
C ARG A 19 3.30 -13.09 -7.45
N ILE A 20 3.94 -12.80 -6.33
CA ILE A 20 4.78 -11.62 -6.11
C ILE A 20 6.25 -12.05 -6.25
N GLU A 21 7.02 -11.30 -7.03
CA GLU A 21 8.46 -11.46 -7.21
C GLU A 21 9.14 -10.10 -7.03
N VAL A 22 9.85 -9.91 -5.91
CA VAL A 22 10.60 -8.68 -5.63
C VAL A 22 11.94 -8.71 -6.36
N LEU A 23 12.04 -7.95 -7.45
CA LEU A 23 13.15 -7.99 -8.40
C LEU A 23 14.39 -7.23 -7.88
N THR A 24 14.19 -6.11 -7.20
CA THR A 24 15.28 -5.29 -6.63
C THR A 24 15.07 -5.06 -5.14
N ASP A 25 16.14 -4.72 -4.43
CA ASP A 25 16.03 -4.30 -3.04
C ASP A 25 15.33 -2.93 -2.92
N PRO A 26 14.56 -2.69 -1.84
CA PRO A 26 13.99 -1.38 -1.58
C PRO A 26 15.10 -0.35 -1.35
N THR A 27 14.93 0.85 -1.90
CA THR A 27 15.87 1.96 -1.71
C THR A 27 15.45 2.85 -0.54
N VAL A 28 14.17 2.80 -0.15
CA VAL A 28 13.68 3.41 1.08
C VAL A 28 14.15 2.57 2.26
N SER A 29 14.91 3.15 3.19
CA SER A 29 15.31 2.46 4.42
C SER A 29 14.21 2.51 5.49
N TYR A 30 13.65 3.69 5.73
CA TYR A 30 12.59 3.93 6.71
C TYR A 30 11.55 4.92 6.16
N CYS A 31 10.28 4.61 6.38
CA CYS A 31 9.16 5.48 6.07
C CYS A 31 8.15 5.48 7.23
N PRO A 32 7.90 6.64 7.90
CA PRO A 32 6.94 6.73 8.99
C PRO A 32 5.54 6.21 8.62
N LEU A 33 5.06 6.56 7.44
CA LEU A 33 3.75 6.09 6.96
C LEU A 33 3.70 4.56 6.82
N ARG A 34 4.77 3.93 6.36
CA ARG A 34 4.83 2.46 6.24
C ARG A 34 4.99 1.78 7.59
N GLN A 35 5.62 2.42 8.56
CA GLN A 35 5.62 1.95 9.94
C GLN A 35 4.19 1.94 10.51
N ASP A 36 3.45 3.02 10.32
CA ASP A 36 2.09 3.15 10.87
C ASP A 36 1.09 2.23 10.15
N LEU A 37 1.19 2.09 8.83
CA LEU A 37 0.27 1.25 8.05
C LEU A 37 0.61 -0.25 8.08
N TYR A 38 1.89 -0.62 8.04
CA TYR A 38 2.33 -2.02 7.82
C TYR A 38 3.23 -2.56 8.94
N GLY A 39 3.44 -1.81 10.01
CA GLY A 39 4.35 -2.18 11.10
C GLY A 39 5.81 -2.32 10.63
N CYS A 40 6.18 -1.63 9.56
CA CYS A 40 7.50 -1.75 8.93
C CYS A 40 8.44 -0.61 9.37
N ARG A 41 9.39 -0.92 10.26
CA ARG A 41 10.40 0.04 10.72
C ARG A 41 11.61 0.13 9.79
N GLU A 42 12.00 -0.98 9.17
CA GLU A 42 13.06 -1.01 8.16
C GLU A 42 12.59 -1.85 6.97
N GLU A 43 12.75 -1.32 5.76
CA GLU A 43 12.31 -2.04 4.57
C GLU A 43 13.30 -3.14 4.17
N SER A 44 12.72 -4.23 3.68
CA SER A 44 13.40 -5.35 3.05
C SER A 44 12.53 -5.92 1.94
N ARG A 45 13.06 -6.88 1.18
CA ARG A 45 12.23 -7.62 0.21
C ARG A 45 11.02 -8.29 0.87
N GLU A 46 11.19 -8.78 2.10
CA GLU A 46 10.13 -9.44 2.86
C GLU A 46 9.01 -8.47 3.26
N THR A 47 9.35 -7.26 3.72
CA THR A 47 8.35 -6.25 4.09
C THR A 47 7.59 -5.74 2.88
N VAL A 48 8.28 -5.56 1.74
CA VAL A 48 7.67 -5.23 0.46
C VAL A 48 6.69 -6.31 0.02
N GLU A 49 7.12 -7.57 -0.01
CA GLU A 49 6.27 -8.70 -0.38
C GLU A 49 5.06 -8.82 0.55
N ARG A 50 5.26 -8.71 1.87
CA ARG A 50 4.18 -8.75 2.87
C ARG A 50 3.14 -7.65 2.61
N SER A 51 3.57 -6.41 2.40
CA SER A 51 2.66 -5.28 2.15
C SER A 51 1.82 -5.49 0.88
N LEU A 52 2.42 -6.04 -0.17
CA LEU A 52 1.70 -6.37 -1.40
C LEU A 52 0.73 -7.54 -1.23
N ARG A 53 1.11 -8.54 -0.42
CA ARG A 53 0.21 -9.66 -0.09
C ARG A 53 -1.02 -9.17 0.66
N GLU A 54 -0.85 -8.29 1.65
CA GLU A 54 -1.96 -7.65 2.35
C GLU A 54 -2.84 -6.83 1.39
N HIS A 55 -2.25 -6.08 0.45
CA HIS A 55 -3.02 -5.37 -0.58
C HIS A 55 -3.85 -6.31 -1.46
N MET A 56 -3.31 -7.46 -1.83
CA MET A 56 -4.03 -8.45 -2.63
C MET A 56 -5.16 -9.10 -1.83
N GLU A 57 -4.92 -9.45 -0.57
CA GLU A 57 -5.88 -10.13 0.30
C GLU A 57 -7.02 -9.21 0.76
N VAL A 58 -6.71 -7.98 1.16
CA VAL A 58 -7.67 -7.04 1.76
C VAL A 58 -8.36 -6.20 0.70
N LEU A 59 -7.62 -5.74 -0.32
CA LEU A 59 -8.11 -4.77 -1.30
C LEU A 59 -8.37 -5.40 -2.68
N GLY A 60 -8.02 -6.67 -2.88
CA GLY A 60 -8.10 -7.32 -4.19
C GLY A 60 -7.24 -6.63 -5.25
N MET A 61 -6.19 -5.91 -4.85
CA MET A 61 -5.31 -5.19 -5.77
C MET A 61 -4.59 -6.16 -6.71
N TYR A 62 -4.21 -5.67 -7.89
CA TYR A 62 -3.49 -6.43 -8.93
C TYR A 62 -4.25 -7.66 -9.46
N GLY A 63 -5.57 -7.68 -9.26
CA GLY A 63 -6.48 -8.72 -9.75
C GLY A 63 -7.86 -8.15 -10.12
N PRO A 64 -8.81 -9.03 -10.53
CA PRO A 64 -10.16 -8.61 -10.89
C PRO A 64 -11.04 -8.28 -9.67
N GLY A 65 -10.71 -8.75 -8.47
CA GLY A 65 -11.52 -8.60 -7.25
C GLY A 65 -11.31 -7.28 -6.49
N ARG A 66 -11.02 -6.18 -7.19
CA ARG A 66 -10.67 -4.89 -6.57
C ARG A 66 -11.80 -4.35 -5.70
N VAL A 67 -11.47 -3.98 -4.47
CA VAL A 67 -12.33 -3.22 -3.56
C VAL A 67 -12.25 -1.74 -3.97
N LEU A 68 -13.40 -1.15 -4.30
CA LEU A 68 -13.48 0.24 -4.78
C LEU A 68 -13.85 1.24 -3.68
N GLU A 69 -14.41 0.76 -2.58
CA GLU A 69 -14.89 1.57 -1.47
C GLU A 69 -14.26 1.04 -0.18
N LEU A 70 -13.63 1.93 0.58
CA LEU A 70 -13.12 1.63 1.91
C LEU A 70 -13.90 2.44 2.94
N PRO A 71 -14.31 1.81 4.06
CA PRO A 71 -14.99 2.54 5.14
C PRO A 71 -14.05 3.53 5.82
N ASP A 72 -12.77 3.16 5.93
CA ASP A 72 -11.73 3.93 6.60
C ASP A 72 -10.87 4.67 5.57
N ARG A 73 -10.42 5.89 5.93
CA ARG A 73 -9.46 6.67 5.15
C ARG A 73 -8.07 6.48 5.77
N PRO A 74 -7.23 5.58 5.24
CA PRO A 74 -5.90 5.34 5.82
C PRO A 74 -4.99 6.58 5.75
N VAL A 75 -5.29 7.50 4.82
CA VAL A 75 -4.56 8.74 4.57
C VAL A 75 -5.51 9.75 3.95
N SER A 76 -5.56 10.96 4.51
CA SER A 76 -6.29 12.09 3.92
C SER A 76 -5.33 12.95 3.11
N PHE A 77 -5.45 12.87 1.79
CA PHE A 77 -4.60 13.63 0.86
C PHE A 77 -5.38 14.69 0.10
N GLY A 78 -6.65 14.45 -0.22
CA GLY A 78 -7.49 15.41 -0.88
C GLY A 78 -7.95 16.53 0.06
N ALA A 79 -8.07 17.77 -0.43
CA ALA A 79 -8.60 18.87 0.36
C ALA A 79 -9.97 18.54 0.98
N SER A 80 -10.85 17.88 0.21
CA SER A 80 -12.15 17.43 0.71
C SER A 80 -12.04 16.33 1.77
N GLU A 81 -11.08 15.41 1.66
CA GLU A 81 -10.84 14.37 2.67
C GLU A 81 -10.31 14.97 3.96
N ILE A 82 -9.31 15.85 3.87
CA ILE A 82 -8.72 16.58 5.00
C ILE A 82 -9.79 17.38 5.76
N ILE A 83 -10.64 18.12 5.04
CA ILE A 83 -11.73 18.88 5.68
C ILE A 83 -12.78 17.95 6.30
N SER A 84 -13.11 16.84 5.63
CA SER A 84 -14.06 15.86 6.18
C SER A 84 -13.56 15.20 7.45
N ASP A 85 -12.27 14.87 7.53
CA ASP A 85 -11.65 14.33 8.74
C ASP A 85 -11.60 15.39 9.85
N ALA A 86 -11.21 16.63 9.53
CA ALA A 86 -11.17 17.72 10.50
C ALA A 86 -12.56 18.02 11.10
N MET A 87 -13.63 17.93 10.29
CA MET A 87 -15.01 18.02 10.78
C MET A 87 -15.39 16.83 11.67
N ALA A 88 -15.00 15.60 11.30
CA ALA A 88 -15.29 14.40 12.10
C ALA A 88 -14.57 14.43 13.46
N ASP A 89 -13.34 14.95 13.50
CA ASP A 89 -12.52 15.10 14.70
C ASP A 89 -12.88 16.34 15.54
N GLY A 90 -13.81 17.18 15.05
CA GLY A 90 -14.27 18.40 15.75
C GLY A 90 -13.23 19.51 15.82
N VAL A 91 -12.27 19.53 14.88
CA VAL A 91 -11.21 20.55 14.79
C VAL A 91 -11.64 21.75 13.95
N VAL A 92 -12.73 21.62 13.18
CA VAL A 92 -13.38 22.68 12.38
C VAL A 92 -14.90 22.54 12.47
#